data_AF-A0A522WU73-F1
#
_entry.id   AF-A0A522WU73-F1
#
_cell.length_a   1.000
_cell.length_b   1.000
_cell.length_c   1.000
_cell.angle_alpha   90.00
_cell.angle_beta   90.00
_cell.angle_gamma   90.00
#
_symmetry.space_group_name_H-M   'P 1'
#
loop_
_entity.id
_entity.type
_entity.pdbx_description
1 polymer ?
#
loop_
_entity_poly.entity_id
_entity_poly.type
_entity_poly.pdbx_seq_one_letter_code
_entity_poly.pdbx_strand_id
1 'polypeptide(L)'
;MFDVGFSELCLIGLVSLLVIGPERLPKVARIAGYWLGKTRSMVASVKEEIKLELQAEEMRQIFKEQSALHDDVQQMLDETSSTIKSTFDPMPIAAKTQNDDMEPLSRDTTDRHEPK
;
A
#
# COMPACT_ATOMS: atom_id res chain seq x y z
N MET A 1 4.25 -3.71 -3.64
CA MET A 1 4.66 -2.62 -4.55
C MET A 1 6.13 -2.22 -4.38
N PHE A 2 7.01 -3.16 -4.03
CA PHE A 2 8.46 -3.03 -4.11
C PHE A 2 9.01 -4.35 -4.67
N ASP A 3 8.78 -4.58 -5.96
CA ASP A 3 9.38 -5.71 -6.67
C ASP A 3 10.76 -5.26 -7.17
N VAL A 4 11.71 -5.14 -6.23
CA VAL A 4 13.11 -4.83 -6.58
C VAL A 4 13.80 -6.15 -6.87
N GLY A 5 13.70 -6.58 -8.12
CA GLY A 5 14.39 -7.74 -8.64
C GLY A 5 15.86 -7.46 -8.94
N PHE A 6 16.55 -8.50 -9.40
CA PHE A 6 17.95 -8.40 -9.81
C PHE A 6 18.13 -7.41 -10.97
N SER A 7 17.18 -7.36 -11.90
CA SER A 7 17.18 -6.47 -13.07
C SER A 7 17.13 -4.99 -12.66
N GLU A 8 16.25 -4.63 -11.74
CA GLU A 8 16.11 -3.27 -11.22
C GLU A 8 17.37 -2.83 -10.48
N LEU A 9 17.97 -3.72 -9.67
CA LEU A 9 19.21 -3.43 -8.96
C LEU A 9 20.36 -3.18 -9.94
N CYS A 10 20.47 -3.98 -11.01
CA CYS A 10 21.44 -3.77 -12.08
C CYS A 10 21.25 -2.42 -12.77
N LEU A 11 20.01 -2.04 -13.09
CA LEU A 11 19.70 -0.76 -13.72
C LEU A 11 20.08 0.43 -12.82
N ILE A 12 19.70 0.39 -11.55
CA ILE A 12 20.04 1.42 -10.56
C ILE A 12 21.56 1.49 -10.38
N GLY A 13 22.24 0.35 -10.34
CA GLY A 13 23.70 0.27 -10.32
C GLY A 13 24.32 0.99 -11.52
N LEU A 14 23.84 0.69 -12.73
CA LEU A 14 24.35 1.29 -13.96
C LEU A 14 24.16 2.82 -13.97
N VAL A 15 22.97 3.30 -13.61
CA VAL A 15 22.67 4.74 -13.51
C VAL A 15 23.53 5.41 -12.44
N SER A 16 23.70 4.76 -11.29
CA SER A 16 24.55 5.28 -10.21
C SER A 16 26.01 5.36 -10.65
N LEU A 17 26.51 4.36 -11.38
CA LEU A 17 27.85 4.40 -11.97
C LEU A 17 28.00 5.57 -12.94
N LEU A 18 26.97 5.90 -13.73
CA LEU A 18 27.02 7.01 -14.68
C LEU A 18 27.00 8.38 -13.98
N VAL A 19 26.11 8.56 -13.01
CA VAL A 19 25.89 9.85 -12.34
C VAL A 19 26.99 10.18 -11.33
N ILE A 20 27.28 9.23 -10.44
CA ILE A 20 28.27 9.40 -9.37
C ILE A 20 29.67 9.02 -9.85
N GLY A 21 29.78 8.13 -10.82
CA GLY A 21 31.05 7.59 -11.29
C GLY A 21 31.42 6.28 -10.58
N PRO A 22 32.06 5.32 -11.29
CA PRO A 22 32.46 4.03 -10.73
C PRO A 22 33.49 4.15 -9.60
N GLU A 23 34.28 5.22 -9.56
CA GLU A 23 35.29 5.44 -8.51
C GLU A 23 34.71 5.98 -7.20
N ARG A 24 33.53 6.61 -7.26
CA ARG A 24 32.92 7.31 -6.12
C ARG A 24 31.80 6.50 -5.48
N LEU A 25 31.06 5.71 -6.24
CA LEU A 25 30.03 4.80 -5.73
C LEU A 25 30.54 3.88 -4.61
N PRO A 26 31.68 3.16 -4.75
CA PRO A 26 32.17 2.30 -3.66
C PRO A 26 32.53 3.09 -2.39
N LYS A 27 32.94 4.36 -2.52
CA LYS A 27 33.19 5.23 -1.36
C LYS A 27 31.88 5.57 -0.65
N VAL A 28 30.84 5.93 -1.40
CA VAL A 28 29.50 6.23 -0.86
C VAL A 28 28.87 4.99 -0.22
N ALA A 29 28.96 3.82 -0.87
CA ALA A 29 28.44 2.57 -0.34
C ALA A 29 29.11 2.19 0.99
N ARG A 30 30.43 2.40 1.12
CA ARG A 30 31.14 2.20 2.40
C ARG A 30 30.64 3.13 3.50
N ILE A 31 30.40 4.40 3.18
CA ILE A 31 29.89 5.38 4.13
C ILE A 31 28.46 4.97 4.54
N ALA A 32 27.56 4.79 3.58
CA ALA A 32 26.18 4.37 3.84
C ALA A 32 26.12 3.06 4.64
N GLY A 33 26.96 2.07 4.30
CA GLY A 33 27.07 0.81 5.03
C GLY A 33 27.56 0.99 6.47
N TYR A 34 28.55 1.86 6.70
CA TYR A 34 29.01 2.19 8.05
C TYR A 34 27.89 2.83 8.89
N TRP A 35 27.14 3.79 8.33
CA TRP A 35 26.03 4.45 9.02
C TRP A 35 24.88 3.48 9.31
N LEU A 36 24.50 2.66 8.32
CA LEU A 36 23.45 1.66 8.50
C LEU A 36 23.85 0.59 9.53
N GLY A 37 25.10 0.12 9.50
CA GLY A 37 25.63 -0.83 10.46
C GLY A 37 25.69 -0.27 11.88
N LYS A 38 26.20 0.96 12.03
CA LYS A 38 26.27 1.66 13.32
C LYS A 38 24.90 1.93 13.92
N THR A 39 23.93 2.36 13.10
CA THR A 39 22.55 2.59 13.53
C THR A 39 21.89 1.28 13.94
N ARG A 40 22.05 0.22 13.14
CA ARG A 40 21.54 -1.12 13.47
C ARG A 40 22.11 -1.63 14.79
N SER A 41 23.40 -1.43 15.03
CA SER A 41 24.05 -1.83 16.29
C SER A 41 23.53 -1.03 17.48
N MET A 42 23.36 0.29 17.34
CA MET A 42 22.82 1.15 18.39
C MET A 42 21.39 0.76 18.77
N VAL A 43 20.55 0.50 17.77
CA VAL A 43 19.17 0.02 17.99
C VAL A 43 19.16 -1.37 18.64
N ALA A 44 20.11 -2.23 18.30
CA ALA A 44 20.24 -3.56 18.93
C ALA A 44 20.61 -3.45 20.40
N SER A 45 21.55 -2.59 20.77
CA SER A 45 21.93 -2.34 22.17
C SER A 45 20.78 -1.75 22.99
N VAL A 46 20.07 -0.75 22.45
CA VAL A 46 18.88 -0.18 23.11
C VAL A 46 17.78 -1.23 23.28
N LYS A 47 17.56 -2.10 22.29
CA LYS A 47 16.61 -3.22 22.43
C LYS A 47 17.02 -4.23 23.50
N GLU A 48 18.33 -4.44 23.71
CA GLU A 48 18.85 -5.35 24.73
C GLU A 48 18.69 -4.77 26.14
N GLU A 49 18.97 -3.47 26.32
CA GLU A 49 18.71 -2.72 27.55
C GLU A 49 17.20 -2.71 27.89
N ILE A 50 16.35 -2.42 26.89
CA ILE A 50 14.88 -2.48 27.00
C ILE A 50 14.41 -3.88 27.43
N LYS A 51 14.99 -4.97 26.91
CA LYS A 51 14.59 -6.34 27.27
C LYS A 51 14.93 -6.74 28.70
N LEU A 52 15.90 -6.07 29.32
CA LEU A 52 16.31 -6.34 30.70
C LEU A 52 15.41 -5.63 31.72
N GLU A 53 14.75 -4.53 31.32
CA GLU A 53 13.94 -3.70 32.23
C GLU A 53 12.42 -3.73 31.91
N LEU A 54 12.03 -4.00 30.65
CA LEU A 54 10.62 -4.04 30.23
C LEU A 54 10.10 -5.48 30.18
N GLN A 55 9.46 -5.87 31.28
CA GLN A 55 8.46 -6.93 31.30
C GLN A 55 7.44 -6.69 30.15
N ALA A 56 6.97 -7.76 29.50
CA ALA A 56 6.31 -7.81 28.19
C ALA A 56 5.03 -6.96 27.95
N GLU A 57 4.68 -6.02 28.82
CA GLU A 57 3.41 -5.31 28.87
C GLU A 57 3.41 -4.04 27.99
N GLU A 58 4.51 -3.27 27.94
CA GLU A 58 4.56 -1.99 27.21
C GLU A 58 4.87 -2.16 25.71
N MET A 59 5.67 -3.16 25.33
CA MET A 59 5.89 -3.51 23.92
C MET A 59 4.57 -3.88 23.23
N ARG A 60 3.62 -4.50 23.95
CA ARG A 60 2.28 -4.81 23.43
C ARG A 60 1.46 -3.55 23.14
N GLN A 61 1.67 -2.47 23.90
CA GLN A 61 0.94 -1.22 23.75
C GLN A 61 1.41 -0.44 22.51
N ILE A 62 2.72 -0.36 22.27
CA ILE A 62 3.28 0.29 21.07
C ILE A 62 2.87 -0.44 19.79
N PHE A 63 2.90 -1.78 19.81
CA PHE A 63 2.41 -2.58 18.67
C PHE A 63 0.90 -2.39 18.46
N LYS A 64 0.10 -2.33 19.52
CA LYS A 64 -1.36 -2.12 19.44
C LYS A 64 -1.71 -0.72 18.92
N GLU A 65 -0.95 0.30 19.30
CA GLU A 65 -1.11 1.66 18.81
C GLU A 65 -0.71 1.77 17.33
N GLN A 66 0.37 1.11 16.90
CA GLN A 66 0.71 1.01 15.48
C GLN A 66 -0.33 0.23 14.66
N SER A 67 -0.92 -0.84 15.21
CA SER A 67 -2.02 -1.55 14.55
C SER A 67 -3.26 -0.68 14.42
N ALA A 68 -3.63 0.08 15.46
CA ALA A 68 -4.76 1.01 15.41
C ALA A 68 -4.55 2.12 14.36
N LEU A 69 -3.32 2.64 14.24
CA LEU A 69 -2.97 3.60 13.18
C LEU A 69 -3.06 2.98 11.78
N HIS A 70 -2.75 1.69 11.62
CA HIS A 70 -2.87 0.99 10.34
C HIS A 70 -4.35 0.80 9.93
N ASP A 71 -5.24 0.56 10.89
CA ASP A 71 -6.68 0.43 10.65
C ASP A 71 -7.31 1.78 10.26
N ASP A 72 -6.95 2.87 10.95
CA ASP A 72 -7.38 4.24 10.61
C ASP A 72 -6.87 4.66 9.22
N VAL A 73 -5.63 4.31 8.88
CA VAL A 73 -5.05 4.58 7.56
C VAL A 73 -5.77 3.78 6.47
N GLN A 74 -6.15 2.52 6.71
CA GLN A 74 -6.94 1.75 5.75
C GLN A 74 -8.32 2.37 5.52
N GLN A 75 -9.01 2.79 6.58
CA GLN A 75 -10.31 3.44 6.46
C GLN A 75 -10.21 4.74 5.64
N MET A 76 -9.20 5.58 5.94
CA MET A 76 -8.95 6.80 5.16
C MET A 76 -8.59 6.50 3.71
N LEU A 77 -7.84 5.43 3.43
CA LEU A 77 -7.51 5.02 2.06
C LEU A 77 -8.73 4.51 1.29
N ASP A 78 -9.65 3.79 1.95
CA ASP A 78 -10.90 3.31 1.34
C ASP A 78 -11.88 4.45 1.06
N GLU A 79 -12.02 5.40 1.98
CA GLU A 79 -12.81 6.62 1.79
C GLU A 79 -12.20 7.52 0.68
N THR A 80 -10.88 7.64 0.65
CA THR A 80 -10.17 8.40 -0.39
C THR A 80 -10.27 7.70 -1.74
N SER A 81 -10.13 6.37 -1.80
CA SER A 81 -10.25 5.56 -3.01
C SER A 81 -11.67 5.62 -3.60
N SER A 82 -12.70 5.58 -2.76
CA SER A 82 -14.10 5.74 -3.19
C SER A 82 -14.44 7.17 -3.64
N THR A 83 -13.86 8.19 -3.00
CA THR A 83 -13.99 9.59 -3.42
C THR A 83 -13.27 9.86 -4.75
N ILE A 84 -12.07 9.29 -4.92
CA ILE A 84 -11.31 9.36 -6.18
C ILE A 84 -12.09 8.61 -7.27
N LYS A 85 -12.58 7.40 -7.03
CA LYS A 85 -13.38 6.65 -8.02
C LYS A 85 -14.65 7.38 -8.44
N SER A 86 -15.38 7.98 -7.50
CA SER A 86 -16.59 8.75 -7.81
C SER A 86 -16.31 10.08 -8.52
N THR A 87 -15.13 10.66 -8.32
CA THR A 87 -14.70 11.88 -9.04
C THR A 87 -14.14 11.57 -10.43
N PHE A 88 -13.59 10.36 -10.62
CA PHE A 88 -12.99 9.91 -11.88
C PHE A 88 -13.91 9.03 -12.74
N ASP A 89 -15.20 8.88 -12.40
CA ASP A 89 -16.18 8.36 -13.34
C ASP A 89 -16.18 9.28 -14.59
N PRO A 90 -15.73 8.79 -15.75
CA PRO A 90 -15.55 9.63 -16.91
C PRO A 90 -16.93 10.10 -17.38
N MET A 91 -17.14 11.42 -17.37
CA MET A 91 -18.31 12.05 -17.97
C MET A 91 -18.61 11.41 -19.34
N PRO A 92 -19.84 10.96 -19.60
CA PRO A 92 -20.19 10.41 -20.90
C PRO A 92 -20.19 11.58 -21.89
N ILE A 93 -19.13 11.68 -22.70
CA ILE A 93 -19.17 12.54 -23.88
C ILE A 93 -20.28 12.02 -24.76
N ALA A 94 -21.29 12.88 -24.93
CA ALA A 94 -22.46 12.67 -25.76
C ALA A 94 -22.07 12.16 -27.15
N ALA A 95 -22.41 10.90 -27.43
CA ALA A 95 -22.58 10.39 -28.78
C ALA A 95 -24.03 9.89 -28.92
N LYS A 96 -24.88 10.78 -29.47
CA LYS A 96 -26.22 10.46 -29.97
C LYS A 96 -26.14 9.27 -30.95
N THR A 97 -27.10 8.34 -30.83
CA THR A 97 -27.84 7.66 -31.92
C THR A 97 -28.94 6.87 -31.20
N GLN A 98 -30.09 7.48 -30.91
CA GLN A 98 -31.30 7.41 -31.75
C GLN A 98 -31.60 5.98 -32.20
N ASN A 99 -32.54 5.33 -31.52
CA ASN A 99 -33.76 4.80 -32.14
C ASN A 99 -34.74 4.36 -31.05
N ASP A 100 -35.91 4.97 -31.13
CA ASP A 100 -37.11 4.71 -30.36
C ASP A 100 -37.72 3.33 -30.68
N ASP A 101 -38.70 3.00 -29.86
CA ASP A 101 -39.87 2.18 -30.17
C ASP A 101 -39.85 0.67 -29.83
N MET A 102 -40.37 0.40 -28.63
CA MET A 102 -41.64 -0.31 -28.41
C MET A 102 -41.72 -1.82 -28.75
N GLU A 103 -41.74 -2.68 -27.72
CA GLU A 103 -42.89 -3.58 -27.49
C GLU A 103 -42.94 -4.16 -26.05
N PRO A 104 -44.12 -4.33 -25.43
CA PRO A 104 -44.31 -4.85 -24.07
C PRO A 104 -44.80 -6.33 -24.07
N LEU A 105 -45.21 -6.84 -22.89
CA LEU A 105 -45.78 -8.17 -22.55
C LEU A 105 -44.75 -9.17 -21.98
N SER A 106 -44.90 -9.73 -20.79
CA SER A 106 -46.12 -10.30 -20.20
C SER A 106 -46.16 -10.22 -18.67
N ARG A 107 -47.37 -10.04 -18.13
CA ARG A 107 -47.75 -10.13 -16.71
C ARG A 107 -48.09 -11.57 -16.32
N ASP A 108 -48.03 -11.83 -15.01
CA ASP A 108 -48.88 -12.79 -14.26
C ASP A 108 -48.62 -14.28 -14.56
N THR A 109 -48.54 -15.22 -13.65
CA THR A 109 -49.12 -15.47 -12.33
C THR A 109 -48.26 -16.54 -11.64
N THR A 110 -48.06 -16.48 -10.32
CA THR A 110 -48.21 -17.61 -9.38
C THR A 110 -47.70 -17.15 -8.02
N ASP A 111 -48.61 -16.54 -7.26
CA ASP A 111 -48.58 -16.51 -5.81
C ASP A 111 -49.76 -17.38 -5.36
N ARG A 112 -49.49 -18.54 -4.76
CA ARG A 112 -50.23 -18.98 -3.57
C ARG A 112 -49.59 -20.17 -2.85
N HIS A 113 -49.13 -19.87 -1.65
CA HIS A 113 -49.10 -20.69 -0.44
C HIS A 113 -49.71 -22.10 -0.45
N GLU A 114 -48.92 -23.06 0.05
CA GLU A 114 -49.36 -24.20 0.87
C GLU A 114 -48.32 -24.44 1.98
N PRO A 115 -48.72 -24.48 3.27
CA PRO A 115 -48.22 -25.56 4.11
C PRO A 115 -49.27 -26.16 5.07
N LYS A 116 -49.16 -27.48 5.23
CA LYS A 116 -49.75 -28.43 6.21
C LYS A 116 -51.13 -29.00 5.91
#